data_AF-A0A3M7MSU4-F1
#
_entry.id   AF-A0A3M7MSU4-F1
#
_cell.length_a   1.000
_cell.length_b   1.000
_cell.length_c   1.000
_cell.angle_alpha   90.00
_cell.angle_beta   90.00
_cell.angle_gamma   90.00
#
_symmetry.space_group_name_H-M   'P 1'
#
loop_
_entity.id
_entity.type
_entity.pdbx_description
1 polymer ?
#
loop_
_entity_poly.entity_id
_entity_poly.type
_entity_poly.pdbx_seq_one_letter_code
_entity_poly.pdbx_strand_id
1 'polypeptide(L)'
;MSANSDMGKSGAYEAGKENSHQPDDSSEPNDDSSRKVLSEEDRAAQKDPTLPARLHGNEPSRGAEIDKEIADEEAEIIAKMDAKRDAKK
;
A
#
# COMPACT_ATOMS: atom_id res chain seq x y z
N MET A 1 54.53 21.66 29.27
CA MET A 1 54.19 21.70 27.83
C MET A 1 52.80 21.12 27.69
N SER A 2 51.83 21.97 27.35
CA SER A 2 50.41 21.66 27.25
C SER A 2 50.06 21.21 25.83
N ALA A 3 48.92 20.51 25.70
CA ALA A 3 48.21 20.08 24.49
C ALA A 3 48.37 18.61 24.05
N ASN A 4 47.57 17.73 24.65
CA ASN A 4 47.01 16.58 23.95
C ASN A 4 45.70 17.05 23.31
N SER A 5 45.77 17.50 22.06
CA SER A 5 44.61 17.90 21.29
C SER A 5 43.91 16.66 20.76
N ASP A 6 42.76 16.37 21.37
CA ASP A 6 41.69 15.51 20.88
C ASP A 6 41.32 15.97 19.46
N MET A 7 41.96 15.37 18.45
CA MET A 7 41.72 15.67 17.04
C MET A 7 40.36 15.06 16.69
N GLY A 8 39.35 15.92 16.70
CA GLY A 8 37.96 15.59 16.45
C GLY A 8 37.76 14.70 15.23
N LYS A 9 36.87 13.72 15.40
CA LYS A 9 36.28 12.89 14.35
C LYS A 9 35.60 13.82 13.33
N SER A 10 36.39 14.31 12.38
CA SER A 10 35.94 15.13 11.28
C SER A 10 35.38 14.24 10.19
N GLY A 11 34.04 14.25 10.07
CA GLY A 11 33.34 14.06 8.80
C GLY A 11 33.57 12.75 8.03
N ALA A 12 33.99 11.67 8.67
CA ALA A 12 33.94 10.36 8.05
C ALA A 12 32.48 9.90 8.09
N TYR A 13 31.86 9.77 6.91
CA TYR A 13 30.59 9.08 6.77
C TYR A 13 30.68 7.74 7.52
N GLU A 14 29.68 7.43 8.35
CA GLU A 14 29.57 6.10 8.93
C GLU A 14 29.20 5.15 7.79
N ALA A 15 30.22 4.49 7.22
CA ALA A 15 30.00 3.42 6.27
C ALA A 15 29.15 2.35 6.98
N GLY A 16 27.91 2.16 6.52
CA GLY A 16 27.01 1.16 7.06
C GLY A 16 27.67 -0.21 7.08
N LYS A 17 27.27 -1.08 8.02
CA LYS A 17 27.80 -2.44 8.17
C LYS A 17 27.79 -3.16 6.82
N GLU A 18 28.92 -3.77 6.48
CA GLU A 18 29.01 -4.68 5.33
C GLU A 18 27.93 -5.76 5.46
N ASN A 19 27.19 -6.00 4.36
CA ASN A 19 26.05 -6.93 4.31
C ASN A 19 24.74 -6.48 5.00
N SER A 20 24.52 -5.18 5.28
CA SER A 20 23.20 -4.67 5.74
C SER A 20 22.08 -4.72 4.67
N HIS A 21 22.41 -5.18 3.47
CA HIS A 21 21.48 -5.54 2.41
C HIS A 21 21.72 -7.01 2.05
N GLN A 22 21.53 -7.92 3.03
CA GLN A 22 21.48 -9.34 2.69
C GLN A 22 20.23 -9.54 1.82
N PRO A 23 20.34 -10.04 0.58
CA PRO A 23 19.18 -10.33 -0.28
C PRO A 23 18.29 -11.44 0.29
N ASP A 24 18.78 -12.15 1.32
CA ASP A 24 18.11 -13.18 2.10
C ASP A 24 17.25 -12.61 3.26
N ASP A 25 17.45 -11.36 3.67
CA ASP A 25 16.76 -10.73 4.81
C ASP A 25 15.38 -10.13 4.44
N SER A 26 14.73 -10.62 3.37
CA SER A 26 13.45 -10.06 2.92
C SER A 26 12.48 -11.07 2.33
N SER A 27 12.41 -12.26 2.92
CA SER A 27 11.29 -13.16 2.69
C SER A 27 10.81 -13.79 4.00
N GLU A 28 10.20 -12.97 4.87
CA GLU A 28 9.21 -13.54 5.76
C GLU A 28 8.11 -14.19 4.89
N PRO A 29 7.74 -15.46 5.11
CA PRO A 29 6.58 -16.02 4.44
C PRO A 29 5.37 -15.17 4.84
N ASN A 30 4.66 -14.65 3.85
CA ASN A 30 3.36 -14.04 4.06
C ASN A 30 2.42 -15.14 4.60
N ASP A 31 2.43 -15.33 5.92
CA ASP A 31 1.56 -16.25 6.61
C ASP A 31 0.14 -15.66 6.56
N ASP A 32 -0.63 -16.11 5.56
CA ASP A 32 -2.06 -15.82 5.38
C ASP A 32 -2.90 -16.25 6.61
N SER A 33 -2.31 -16.97 7.56
CA SER A 33 -2.93 -17.30 8.85
C SER A 33 -3.10 -16.07 9.75
N SER A 34 -2.42 -14.95 9.46
CA SER A 34 -2.62 -13.67 10.13
C SER A 34 -3.73 -12.84 9.47
N ARG A 35 -4.98 -13.36 9.47
CA ARG A 35 -6.17 -12.56 9.14
C ARG A 35 -6.29 -11.42 10.16
N LYS A 36 -5.61 -10.31 9.89
CA LYS A 36 -5.80 -9.06 10.64
C LYS A 36 -7.29 -8.75 10.58
N VAL A 37 -7.89 -8.56 11.75
CA VAL A 37 -9.29 -8.15 11.83
C VAL A 37 -9.37 -6.74 11.25
N LEU A 38 -9.67 -6.67 9.95
CA LEU A 38 -9.84 -5.42 9.23
C LEU A 38 -11.00 -4.65 9.89
N SER A 39 -10.76 -3.38 10.18
CA SER A 39 -11.80 -2.47 10.65
C SER A 39 -12.88 -2.30 9.58
N GLU A 40 -14.04 -1.77 9.96
CA GLU A 40 -15.10 -1.48 8.99
C GLU A 40 -14.64 -0.48 7.92
N GLU A 41 -13.79 0.47 8.30
CA GLU A 41 -13.16 1.42 7.37
C GLU A 41 -12.21 0.72 6.40
N ASP A 42 -11.37 -0.21 6.87
CA ASP A 42 -10.45 -0.96 5.99
C ASP A 42 -11.21 -1.84 4.99
N ARG A 43 -12.33 -2.42 5.40
CA ARG A 43 -13.20 -3.22 4.51
C ARG A 43 -13.91 -2.35 3.48
N ALA A 44 -14.28 -1.13 3.85
CA ALA A 44 -14.86 -0.17 2.94
C ALA A 44 -13.81 0.33 1.93
N ALA A 45 -12.58 0.57 2.39
CA ALA A 45 -11.44 0.96 1.57
C ALA A 45 -11.06 -0.10 0.52
N GLN A 46 -11.24 -1.38 0.83
CA GLN A 46 -11.05 -2.47 -0.14
C GLN A 46 -12.08 -2.46 -1.27
N LYS A 47 -13.26 -1.89 -1.04
CA LYS A 47 -14.34 -1.82 -2.04
C LYS A 47 -14.31 -0.54 -2.83
N ASP A 48 -14.06 0.58 -2.16
CA ASP A 48 -13.95 1.89 -2.80
C ASP A 48 -12.57 2.50 -2.46
N PRO A 49 -11.65 2.52 -3.44
CA PRO A 49 -10.30 3.04 -3.24
C PRO A 49 -10.29 4.55 -2.97
N THR A 50 -11.39 5.28 -3.24
CA THR A 50 -11.51 6.72 -2.98
C THR A 50 -11.97 7.03 -1.55
N LEU A 51 -12.52 6.05 -0.81
CA LEU A 51 -13.10 6.30 0.51
C LEU A 51 -12.09 6.80 1.55
N PRO A 52 -10.88 6.22 1.71
CA PRO A 52 -9.93 6.69 2.72
C PRO A 52 -9.59 8.17 2.54
N ALA A 53 -9.28 8.58 1.30
CA ALA A 53 -8.96 9.96 0.99
C ALA A 53 -10.13 10.89 1.37
N ARG A 54 -11.35 10.53 0.96
CA ARG A 54 -12.56 11.33 1.24
C ARG A 54 -12.90 11.39 2.72
N LEU A 55 -12.73 10.30 3.48
CA LEU A 55 -12.95 10.26 4.93
C LEU A 55 -11.99 11.20 5.67
N HIS A 56 -10.76 11.34 5.18
CA HIS A 56 -9.76 12.26 5.71
C HIS A 56 -9.86 13.68 5.12
N GLY A 57 -10.84 13.97 4.25
CA GLY A 57 -11.01 15.27 3.61
C GLY A 57 -9.99 15.61 2.52
N ASN A 58 -9.25 14.60 2.05
CA ASN A 58 -8.28 14.72 0.97
C ASN A 58 -8.92 14.36 -0.38
N GLU A 59 -8.33 14.87 -1.45
CA GLU A 59 -8.68 14.46 -2.81
C GLU A 59 -8.14 13.05 -3.09
N PRO A 60 -8.94 12.13 -3.66
CA PRO A 60 -8.45 10.82 -4.06
C PRO A 60 -7.33 10.93 -5.09
N SER A 61 -6.45 9.94 -5.13
CA SER A 61 -5.41 9.92 -6.17
C SER A 61 -6.04 9.61 -7.52
N ARG A 62 -5.41 10.08 -8.61
CA ARG A 62 -5.85 9.77 -9.98
C ARG A 62 -5.99 8.26 -10.22
N GLY A 63 -5.16 7.44 -9.58
CA GLY A 63 -5.28 5.98 -9.66
C GLY A 63 -6.56 5.47 -9.00
N ALA A 64 -6.86 5.94 -7.78
CA ALA A 64 -8.09 5.57 -7.07
C ALA A 64 -9.36 6.01 -7.80
N GLU A 65 -9.32 7.16 -8.49
CA GLU A 65 -10.43 7.60 -9.34
C GLU A 65 -10.65 6.66 -10.53
N ILE A 66 -9.57 6.29 -11.23
CA ILE A 66 -9.63 5.36 -12.37
C ILE A 66 -10.12 3.97 -11.92
N ASP A 67 -9.60 3.46 -10.81
CA ASP A 67 -10.01 2.16 -10.27
C ASP A 67 -11.51 2.14 -9.95
N LYS A 68 -12.05 3.25 -9.42
CA LYS A 68 -13.48 3.41 -9.17
C LYS A 68 -14.30 3.46 -10.46
N GLU A 69 -13.86 4.23 -11.46
CA GLU A 69 -14.51 4.32 -12.76
C GLU A 69 -14.60 2.94 -13.43
N ILE A 70 -13.49 2.18 -13.43
CA ILE A 70 -13.44 0.82 -13.97
C ILE A 70 -14.42 -0.10 -13.21
N ALA A 71 -14.43 -0.05 -11.88
CA ALA A 71 -15.33 -0.88 -11.08
C ALA A 71 -16.82 -0.60 -11.38
N ASP A 72 -17.17 0.68 -11.55
CA ASP A 72 -18.54 1.10 -11.90
C ASP A 72 -18.91 0.62 -13.32
N GLU A 73 -18.02 0.76 -14.29
CA GLU A 73 -18.21 0.28 -15.67
C GLU A 73 -18.39 -1.25 -15.73
N GLU A 74 -17.55 -2.00 -15.02
CA GLU A 74 -17.62 -3.45 -14.94
C GLU A 74 -18.94 -3.91 -14.32
N ALA A 75 -19.40 -3.26 -13.24
CA ALA A 75 -20.68 -3.56 -12.60
C ALA A 75 -21.87 -3.39 -13.56
N GLU A 76 -21.86 -2.35 -14.40
CA GLU A 76 -22.88 -2.16 -15.43
C GLU A 76 -22.86 -3.26 -16.50
N ILE A 77 -21.67 -3.65 -16.95
CA ILE A 77 -21.52 -4.71 -17.97
C ILE A 77 -22.03 -6.04 -17.41
N ILE A 78 -21.65 -6.36 -16.17
CA ILE A 78 -22.10 -7.57 -15.46
C ILE A 78 -23.64 -7.55 -15.34
N ALA A 79 -24.23 -6.45 -14.88
CA ALA A 79 -25.69 -6.32 -14.77
C ALA A 79 -26.40 -6.51 -16.12
N LYS A 80 -25.85 -5.93 -17.21
CA LYS A 80 -26.37 -6.11 -18.57
C LYS A 80 -26.23 -7.56 -19.05
N MET A 81 -25.12 -8.24 -18.74
CA MET A 81 -24.93 -9.65 -19.07
C MET A 81 -25.87 -10.56 -18.29
N ASP A 82 -26.05 -10.31 -16.99
CA ASP A 82 -26.96 -11.08 -16.14
C ASP A 82 -28.40 -10.94 -16.61
N ALA A 83 -28.87 -9.72 -16.90
CA ALA A 83 -30.20 -9.51 -17.46
C ALA A 83 -30.41 -10.24 -18.80
N LYS A 84 -29.39 -10.25 -19.67
CA LYS A 84 -29.44 -11.01 -20.94
C LYS A 84 -29.44 -12.53 -20.71
N ARG A 85 -28.70 -13.01 -19.71
CA ARG A 85 -28.64 -14.43 -19.34
C ARG A 85 -30.00 -14.91 -18.82
N ASP A 86 -30.64 -14.12 -17.97
CA ASP A 86 -31.96 -14.45 -17.42
C ASP A 86 -33.06 -14.39 -18.48
N ALA A 87 -32.98 -13.46 -19.43
CA ALA A 87 -33.92 -13.39 -20.56
C ALA A 87 -33.81 -14.55 -21.57
N LYS A 88 -32.73 -15.35 -21.51
CA LYS A 88 -32.49 -16.49 -22.41
C LYS A 88 -32.92 -17.84 -21.81
N LYS A 89 -33.34 -17.85 -20.54
CA LYS A 89 -33.81 -19.05 -19.84
C LYS A 89 -35.31 -19.23 -19.96
#